data_AF-A0ABD5ES96-F1
#
_entry.id   AF-A0ABD5ES96-F1
#
_cell.length_a   1.000
_cell.length_b   1.000
_cell.length_c   1.000
_cell.angle_alpha   90.00
_cell.angle_beta   90.00
_cell.angle_gamma   90.00
#
_symmetry.space_group_name_H-M   'P 1'
#
loop_
_entity.id
_entity.type
_entity.pdbx_description
1 polymer ?
#
loop_
_entity_poly.entity_id
_entity_poly.type
_entity_poly.pdbx_seq_one_letter_code
_entity_poly.pdbx_strand_id
1 'polypeptide(L)'
;MAKITYKHPDGTETVVEVTAPNTVMRGAKLNGVEGILAQCGGSAQCGTCHVYVDEGNTLPLPEMHEAEDDVLYGTASERRPTSRLSCQLPVSEAIDGLVVHLPPTQI
;
A
#
# COMPACT_ATOMS: atom_id res chain seq x y z
N MET A 1 14.98 4.11 -6.96
CA MET A 1 13.59 4.35 -7.45
C MET A 1 12.91 3.01 -7.66
N ALA A 2 11.58 2.94 -7.76
CA ALA A 2 10.87 1.70 -8.04
C ALA A 2 9.57 1.99 -8.80
N LYS A 3 9.24 1.11 -9.74
CA LYS A 3 7.95 1.05 -10.42
C LYS A 3 6.96 0.28 -9.56
N ILE A 4 5.88 0.94 -9.15
CA ILE A 4 4.82 0.35 -8.32
C ILE A 4 3.52 0.32 -9.11
N THR A 5 2.88 -0.84 -9.16
CA THR A 5 1.57 -1.02 -9.81
C THR A 5 0.46 -1.07 -8.76
N TYR A 6 -0.53 -0.19 -8.91
CA TYR A 6 -1.75 -0.13 -8.10
C TYR A 6 -2.90 -0.69 -8.92
N LYS A 7 -3.44 -1.85 -8.53
CA LYS A 7 -4.58 -2.48 -9.18
C LYS A 7 -5.87 -2.12 -8.45
N HIS A 8 -6.79 -1.47 -9.16
CA HIS A 8 -8.08 -1.07 -8.64
C HIS A 8 -9.08 -2.24 -8.68
N PRO A 9 -10.14 -2.22 -7.85
CA PRO A 9 -11.16 -3.26 -7.83
C PRO A 9 -11.90 -3.49 -9.17
N ASP A 10 -11.94 -2.47 -10.02
CA ASP A 10 -12.53 -2.52 -11.37
C ASP A 10 -11.59 -3.14 -12.43
N GLY A 11 -10.38 -3.53 -12.03
CA GLY A 11 -9.34 -4.07 -12.90
C GLY A 11 -8.43 -3.02 -13.54
N THR A 12 -8.68 -1.73 -13.31
CA THR A 12 -7.79 -0.65 -13.77
C THR A 12 -6.44 -0.74 -13.07
N GLU A 13 -5.35 -0.57 -13.82
CA GLU A 13 -4.01 -0.56 -13.26
C GLU A 13 -3.37 0.82 -13.45
N THR A 14 -2.89 1.41 -12.36
CA THR A 14 -2.08 2.62 -12.41
C THR A 14 -0.65 2.27 -12.05
N VAL A 15 0.30 2.62 -12.91
CA VAL A 15 1.72 2.32 -12.69
C VAL A 15 2.49 3.60 -12.49
N VAL A 16 3.24 3.67 -11.39
CA VAL A 16 3.91 4.89 -10.94
C VAL A 16 5.37 4.60 -10.62
N GLU A 17 6.26 5.48 -11.09
CA GLU A 17 7.63 5.52 -10.59
C GLU A 17 7.68 6.30 -9.28
N VAL A 18 8.11 5.63 -8.22
CA VAL A 18 8.21 6.21 -6.88
C VAL A 18 9.68 6.27 -6.47
N THR A 19 10.12 7.43 -5.99
CA THR A 19 11.50 7.65 -5.54
C THR A 19 11.59 7.56 -4.03
N ALA A 20 12.65 6.94 -3.52
CA ALA A 20 13.01 7.04 -2.12
C ALA A 20 13.22 8.52 -1.74
N PRO A 21 12.91 8.94 -0.49
CA PRO A 21 12.47 8.13 0.64
C PRO A 21 10.93 8.04 0.78
N ASN A 22 10.17 8.07 -0.33
CA ASN A 22 8.71 7.91 -0.25
C ASN A 22 8.31 6.48 0.13
N THR A 23 7.04 6.35 0.53
CA THR A 23 6.38 5.07 0.76
C THR A 23 5.44 4.75 -0.41
N VAL A 24 4.98 3.51 -0.51
CA VAL A 24 3.97 3.11 -1.53
C VAL A 24 2.74 4.03 -1.43
N MET A 25 2.26 4.32 -0.22
CA MET A 25 1.17 5.29 -0.02
C MET A 25 1.51 6.69 -0.57
N ARG A 26 2.67 7.25 -0.23
CA ARG A 26 3.05 8.60 -0.70
C ARG A 26 3.21 8.62 -2.21
N GLY A 27 3.78 7.58 -2.80
CA GLY A 27 3.86 7.39 -4.25
C GLY A 27 2.48 7.46 -4.91
N ALA A 28 1.50 6.73 -4.39
CA ALA A 28 0.11 6.82 -4.83
C ALA A 28 -0.47 8.24 -4.71
N LYS A 29 -0.37 8.86 -3.53
CA LYS A 29 -0.94 10.20 -3.28
C LYS A 29 -0.35 11.27 -4.18
N LEU A 30 0.97 11.27 -4.37
CA LEU A 30 1.67 12.27 -5.17
C LEU A 30 1.39 12.14 -6.67
N ASN A 31 0.95 10.96 -7.11
CA ASN A 31 0.68 10.66 -8.53
C ASN A 31 -0.81 10.49 -8.82
N GLY A 32 -1.70 10.90 -7.89
CA GLY A 32 -3.14 10.92 -8.14
C GLY A 32 -3.81 9.54 -8.21
N VAL A 33 -3.21 8.50 -7.63
CA VAL A 33 -3.86 7.19 -7.52
C VAL A 33 -5.06 7.29 -6.57
N GLU A 34 -6.25 7.02 -7.10
CA GLU A 34 -7.50 7.01 -6.34
C GLU A 34 -7.60 5.79 -5.40
N GLY A 35 -8.48 5.84 -4.39
CA GLY A 35 -8.72 4.70 -3.48
C GLY A 35 -7.70 4.52 -2.35
N ILE A 36 -6.71 5.41 -2.23
CA ILE A 36 -5.85 5.56 -1.04
C ILE A 36 -6.10 6.94 -0.41
N LEU A 37 -6.72 6.97 0.78
CA LEU A 37 -7.10 8.23 1.43
C LEU A 37 -5.94 8.81 2.23
N ALA A 38 -5.23 7.97 3.00
CA ALA A 38 -4.08 8.34 3.82
C ALA A 38 -4.35 9.40 4.89
N GLN A 39 -5.46 9.29 5.63
CA GLN A 39 -5.95 10.31 6.56
C GLN A 39 -4.93 10.74 7.65
N CYS A 40 -4.16 9.80 8.22
CA CYS A 40 -3.17 10.11 9.25
C CYS A 40 -1.78 10.53 8.70
N GLY A 41 -1.64 10.68 7.37
CA GLY A 41 -0.38 11.08 6.74
C GLY A 41 0.75 10.04 6.77
N GLY A 42 0.50 8.83 7.27
CA GLY A 42 1.45 7.71 7.29
C GLY A 42 1.88 7.24 8.67
N SER A 43 1.17 7.63 9.73
CA SER A 43 1.50 7.31 11.13
C SER A 43 0.99 5.95 11.61
N ALA A 44 0.54 5.07 10.71
CA ALA A 44 -0.09 3.78 11.05
C ALA A 44 -1.20 3.90 12.12
N GLN A 45 -2.20 4.76 11.88
CA GLN A 45 -3.28 5.03 12.85
C GLN A 45 -4.70 4.96 12.28
N CYS A 46 -4.88 4.95 10.97
CA CYS A 46 -6.21 5.17 10.35
C CYS A 46 -6.74 4.03 9.48
N GLY A 47 -5.94 3.04 9.10
CA GLY A 47 -6.36 1.99 8.16
C GLY A 47 -6.57 2.42 6.71
N THR A 48 -6.76 3.71 6.42
CA THR A 48 -7.20 4.22 5.09
C THR A 48 -6.14 4.27 3.98
N CYS A 49 -5.05 3.51 4.15
CA CYS A 49 -4.05 3.23 3.11
C CYS A 49 -3.84 1.72 2.95
N HIS A 50 -4.85 0.94 3.36
CA HIS A 50 -4.88 -0.50 3.26
C HIS A 50 -4.76 -0.94 1.81
N VAL A 51 -3.86 -1.88 1.56
CA VAL A 51 -3.68 -2.55 0.27
C VAL A 51 -3.47 -4.04 0.52
N TYR A 52 -3.68 -4.86 -0.50
CA TYR A 52 -3.21 -6.25 -0.52
C TYR A 52 -1.96 -6.32 -1.39
N VAL A 53 -0.86 -6.79 -0.82
CA VAL A 53 0.31 -7.16 -1.62
C VAL A 53 -0.06 -8.34 -2.51
N ASP A 54 0.44 -8.36 -3.75
CA ASP A 54 0.19 -9.47 -4.67
C ASP A 54 0.65 -10.82 -4.08
N GLU A 55 -0.16 -11.87 -4.20
CA GLU A 55 0.07 -13.16 -3.52
C GLU A 55 1.39 -13.84 -3.95
N GLY A 56 1.85 -13.55 -5.17
CA GLY A 56 3.12 -14.04 -5.71
C GLY A 56 4.33 -13.17 -5.38
N ASN A 57 4.19 -12.14 -4.54
CA ASN A 57 5.29 -11.21 -4.27
C ASN A 57 6.49 -11.89 -3.61
N THR A 58 7.65 -11.81 -4.27
CA THR A 58 8.94 -12.29 -3.74
C THR A 58 9.86 -11.15 -3.29
N LEU A 59 9.41 -9.90 -3.42
CA LEU A 59 10.23 -8.73 -3.09
C LEU A 59 10.41 -8.61 -1.57
N PRO A 60 11.59 -8.17 -1.10
CA PRO A 60 11.90 -8.02 0.31
C PRO A 60 11.17 -6.82 0.91
N LEU A 61 9.93 -7.03 1.34
CA LEU A 61 9.18 -6.05 2.13
C LEU A 61 9.61 -6.12 3.60
N PRO A 62 9.60 -4.99 4.33
CA PRO A 62 9.82 -5.03 5.77
C PRO A 62 8.74 -5.86 6.45
N GLU A 63 9.11 -6.50 7.57
CA GLU A 63 8.14 -7.19 8.42
C GLU A 63 7.04 -6.22 8.88
N MET A 64 5.86 -6.76 9.13
CA MET A 64 4.75 -5.99 9.67
C MET A 64 5.05 -5.65 11.13
N HIS A 65 4.94 -4.37 11.49
CA HIS A 65 5.09 -3.94 12.87
C HIS A 65 3.78 -4.14 13.64
N GLU A 66 3.85 -4.25 14.98
CA GLU A 66 2.68 -4.45 15.86
C GLU A 66 1.60 -3.38 15.67
N ALA A 67 1.98 -2.10 15.62
CA ALA A 67 1.03 -1.01 15.38
C ALA A 67 0.36 -1.07 13.99
N GLU A 68 1.06 -1.60 12.99
CA GLU A 68 0.46 -1.86 11.67
C GLU A 68 -0.57 -3.00 11.77
N ASP A 69 -0.21 -4.09 12.45
CA ASP A 69 -1.07 -5.25 12.67
C ASP A 69 -2.38 -4.88 13.38
N ASP A 70 -2.28 -4.12 14.46
CA ASP A 70 -3.42 -3.66 15.26
C ASP A 70 -4.41 -2.84 14.42
N VAL A 71 -3.90 -1.89 13.64
CA VAL A 71 -4.74 -1.02 12.81
C VAL A 71 -5.40 -1.80 11.66
N LEU A 72 -4.76 -2.86 11.15
CA LEU A 72 -5.34 -3.70 10.11
C LEU A 72 -6.59 -4.47 10.57
N TYR A 73 -6.82 -4.68 11.87
CA TYR A 73 -8.09 -5.25 12.35
C TYR A 73 -9.28 -4.28 12.21
N GLY A 74 -9.00 -2.99 12.12
CA GLY A 74 -10.02 -1.93 12.02
C GLY A 74 -10.26 -1.41 10.60
N THR A 75 -9.71 -2.05 9.57
CA THR A 75 -9.91 -1.62 8.18
C THR A 75 -11.35 -1.86 7.73
N ALA A 76 -11.88 -0.96 6.90
CA ALA A 76 -13.25 -1.08 6.38
C ALA A 76 -13.43 -2.30 5.47
N SER A 77 -12.40 -2.63 4.69
CA SER A 77 -12.35 -3.87 3.91
C SER A 77 -11.70 -4.99 4.69
N GLU A 78 -12.08 -6.22 4.34
CA GLU A 78 -11.59 -7.45 4.96
C GLU A 78 -10.05 -7.50 5.06
N ARG A 79 -9.55 -7.85 6.25
CA ARG A 79 -8.14 -8.13 6.45
C ARG A 79 -7.77 -9.50 5.86
N ARG A 80 -6.70 -9.55 5.07
CA ARG A 80 -6.14 -10.76 4.44
C ARG A 80 -4.69 -10.98 4.90
N PRO A 81 -4.12 -12.18 4.69
CA PRO A 81 -2.70 -12.44 4.97
C PRO A 81 -1.75 -11.50 4.23
N THR A 82 -2.14 -11.03 3.04
CA THR A 82 -1.37 -10.08 2.24
C THR A 82 -1.71 -8.61 2.52
N SER A 83 -2.61 -8.34 3.48
CA SER A 83 -2.93 -6.97 3.87
C SER A 83 -1.71 -6.25 4.42
N ARG A 84 -1.47 -5.03 3.94
CA ARG A 84 -0.48 -4.10 4.47
C ARG A 84 -1.07 -2.69 4.53
N LEU A 85 -0.53 -1.87 5.41
CA LEU A 85 -0.68 -0.42 5.29
C LEU A 85 0.40 0.07 4.33
N SER A 86 0.01 0.53 3.14
CA SER A 86 0.97 1.00 2.12
C SER A 86 1.86 2.16 2.59
N CYS A 87 1.49 2.85 3.67
CA CYS A 87 2.34 3.87 4.29
C CYS A 87 3.52 3.29 5.09
N GLN A 88 3.49 2.01 5.46
CA GLN A 88 4.57 1.30 6.14
C GLN A 88 5.47 0.52 5.17
N LEU A 89 5.24 0.67 3.86
CA LEU A 89 6.07 0.08 2.80
C LEU A 89 6.98 1.18 2.21
N PRO A 90 8.24 1.31 2.68
CA PRO A 90 9.18 2.27 2.14
C PRO A 90 9.63 1.84 0.74
N VAL A 91 9.76 2.81 -0.16
CA VAL A 91 10.23 2.56 -1.52
C VAL A 91 11.74 2.56 -1.57
N SER A 92 12.28 1.53 -2.20
CA SER A 92 13.69 1.36 -2.55
C SER A 92 13.79 0.57 -3.85
N GLU A 93 14.97 0.49 -4.45
CA GLU A 93 15.21 -0.33 -5.65
C GLU A 93 14.90 -1.82 -5.43
N ALA A 94 14.99 -2.28 -4.17
CA ALA A 94 14.72 -3.68 -3.84
C ALA A 94 13.26 -4.08 -4.03
N ILE A 95 12.33 -3.13 -4.16
CA ILE A 95 10.91 -3.38 -4.38
C ILE A 95 10.44 -2.91 -5.76
N ASP A 96 11.37 -2.75 -6.71
CA ASP A 96 11.02 -2.45 -8.10
C ASP A 96 10.13 -3.55 -8.68
N GLY A 97 9.00 -3.13 -9.27
CA GLY A 97 7.97 -4.04 -9.78
C GLY A 97 6.94 -4.48 -8.76
N LEU A 98 6.91 -3.92 -7.54
CA LEU A 98 5.89 -4.25 -6.54
C LEU A 98 4.48 -3.98 -7.08
N VAL A 99 3.61 -4.98 -6.93
CA VAL A 99 2.19 -4.90 -7.27
C VAL A 99 1.38 -4.90 -5.97
N VAL A 100 0.47 -3.94 -5.85
CA VAL A 100 -0.50 -3.87 -4.77
C VAL A 100 -1.92 -3.73 -5.32
N HIS A 101 -2.86 -4.42 -4.70
CA HIS A 101 -4.28 -4.37 -5.03
C HIS A 101 -5.00 -3.48 -4.01
N LEU A 102 -5.82 -2.58 -4.50
CA LEU A 102 -6.65 -1.72 -3.67
C LEU A 102 -7.89 -2.48 -3.24
N PRO A 103 -8.32 -2.34 -1.98
CA PRO A 103 -9.59 -2.89 -1.53
C PRO A 103 -10.78 -2.13 -2.15
N PRO A 104 -12.00 -2.69 -2.12
CA PRO A 104 -13.21 -2.02 -2.58
C PRO A 104 -13.50 -0.69 -1.88
N THR A 105 -13.16 -0.57 -0.59
CA THR A 105 -13.30 0.68 0.17
C THR A 105 -12.26 0.81 1.29
N GLN A 106 -11.97 2.05 1.68
CA GLN A 106 -11.11 2.41 2.81
C GLN A 106 -11.91 2.87 4.05
N ILE A 107 -13.20 3.20 3.89
CA ILE A 107 -14.14 3.67 4.93
C ILE A 107 -15.54 3.12 4.68
#